data_AF-A0A0N0ZAQ8-F1
#
_entry.id   AF-A0A0N0ZAQ8-F1
#
_cell.length_a   1.000
_cell.length_b   1.000
_cell.length_c   1.000
_cell.angle_alpha   90.00
_cell.angle_beta   90.00
_cell.angle_gamma   90.00
#
_symmetry.space_group_name_H-M   'P 1'
#
loop_
_entity.id
_entity.type
_entity.pdbx_description
1 polymer ?
#
loop_
_entity_poly.entity_id
_entity_poly.type
_entity_poly.pdbx_seq_one_letter_code
_entity_poly.pdbx_strand_id
1 'polypeptide(L)'
;MQLEDIDSELIEPQDITFENITEKIIRLFMHNPDYEIIQREMNKKYGMSVSTKQISVIMSKLMPVMHQWQIRPLNQIYPFVWLYGVSYKTREARRYVNKMFYCVLALDLKGKKEVLGVYFSEKPQMTFWRSVFSDLKSRGVEDILIVNQNGSEGISEGINAVYPQSKMPLCIMDQLHISLKNIAIAQRQSFMIDVNQMLCAPSRSEIDEAWGIVEQQWEEIYPSIIQSWRRKWSQFEEYFDYPLRIRQGIYNTNMIESFHKKLSFLVNSRMIFPNEKNLMKLVYLGIMKIEKSSRVSVKEWHPVLSQLVLHFEGRLDKALF
;
A
#
# COMPACT_ATOMS: atom_id res chain seq x y z
N MET A 1 11.71 -8.75 19.58
CA MET A 1 10.96 -7.51 19.78
C MET A 1 9.47 -7.73 19.78
N GLN A 2 8.95 -8.11 20.95
CA GLN A 2 7.51 -8.22 21.26
C GLN A 2 6.82 -6.86 21.12
N LEU A 3 5.50 -6.80 21.33
CA LEU A 3 4.79 -5.53 21.23
C LEU A 3 5.32 -4.48 22.23
N GLU A 4 5.79 -4.98 23.36
CA GLU A 4 6.38 -4.28 24.51
C GLU A 4 7.79 -3.70 24.21
N ASP A 5 8.60 -4.33 23.35
CA ASP A 5 9.98 -3.88 23.11
C ASP A 5 10.10 -2.63 22.20
N ILE A 6 9.01 -2.18 21.57
CA ILE A 6 9.00 -0.91 20.79
C ILE A 6 8.54 0.27 21.65
N ASP A 7 7.87 -0.01 22.78
CA ASP A 7 7.46 1.04 23.70
C ASP A 7 8.65 1.61 24.50
N SER A 8 9.70 0.81 24.72
CA SER A 8 10.88 1.19 25.51
C SER A 8 12.11 1.66 24.70
N GLU A 9 12.25 1.29 23.43
CA GLU A 9 13.46 1.61 22.65
C GLU A 9 13.48 3.03 22.04
N LEU A 10 12.34 3.74 22.01
CA LEU A 10 12.24 5.04 21.34
C LEU A 10 12.48 6.25 22.26
N ILE A 11 12.67 6.04 23.57
CA ILE A 11 12.83 7.10 24.56
C ILE A 11 13.74 6.57 25.69
N GLU A 12 14.87 7.24 25.98
CA GLU A 12 15.67 6.92 27.17
C GLU A 12 14.79 7.00 28.43
N PRO A 13 14.79 5.97 29.30
CA PRO A 13 13.85 5.90 30.40
C PRO A 13 14.25 6.89 31.49
N GLN A 14 13.55 8.02 31.53
CA GLN A 14 13.39 8.81 32.74
C GLN A 14 11.91 8.77 33.14
N ASP A 15 11.66 8.11 34.27
CA ASP A 15 10.39 7.90 34.98
C ASP A 15 9.33 6.99 34.32
N ILE A 16 9.15 5.81 34.92
CA ILE A 16 8.14 4.76 34.63
C ILE A 16 6.69 5.31 34.58
N THR A 17 6.43 6.47 35.19
CA THR A 17 5.13 7.18 35.13
C THR A 17 4.89 7.89 33.79
N PHE A 18 5.94 8.40 33.14
CA PHE A 18 5.85 9.14 31.88
C PHE A 18 5.67 8.21 30.67
N GLU A 19 6.30 7.03 30.72
CA GLU A 19 6.23 5.99 29.70
C GLU A 19 4.79 5.44 29.58
N ASN A 20 4.15 5.15 30.72
CA ASN A 20 2.76 4.69 30.81
C ASN A 20 1.75 5.72 30.27
N ILE A 21 1.98 7.03 30.49
CA ILE A 21 1.12 8.10 29.95
C ILE A 21 1.28 8.22 28.43
N THR A 22 2.51 8.11 27.94
CA THR A 22 2.82 8.24 26.51
C THR A 22 2.15 7.14 25.69
N GLU A 23 2.27 5.88 26.11
CA GLU A 23 1.65 4.74 25.43
C GLU A 23 0.12 4.88 25.37
N LYS A 24 -0.51 5.27 26.48
CA LYS A 24 -1.95 5.53 26.56
C LYS A 24 -2.39 6.63 25.60
N ILE A 25 -1.63 7.73 25.53
CA ILE A 25 -1.91 8.84 24.60
C ILE A 25 -1.79 8.37 23.16
N ILE A 26 -0.74 7.62 22.80
CA ILE A 26 -0.55 7.08 21.44
C ILE A 26 -1.71 6.15 21.07
N ARG A 27 -2.12 5.27 21.98
CA ARG A 27 -3.25 4.36 21.75
C ARG A 27 -4.54 5.12 21.54
N LEU A 28 -4.85 6.10 22.39
CA LEU A 28 -6.02 6.95 22.23
C LEU A 28 -5.96 7.78 20.94
N PHE A 29 -4.78 8.28 20.57
CA PHE A 29 -4.58 9.03 19.34
C PHE A 29 -4.87 8.19 18.08
N MET A 30 -4.46 6.91 18.06
CA MET A 30 -4.84 6.01 16.97
C MET A 30 -6.36 5.77 16.87
N HIS A 31 -7.07 5.86 18.00
CA HIS A 31 -8.53 5.78 18.04
C HIS A 31 -9.23 7.10 17.74
N ASN A 32 -8.63 8.24 18.06
CA ASN A 32 -9.13 9.56 17.72
C ASN A 32 -8.00 10.60 17.86
N PRO A 33 -7.54 11.24 16.76
CA PRO A 33 -6.42 12.17 16.80
C PRO A 33 -6.78 13.57 17.32
N ASP A 34 -7.96 13.74 17.91
CA ASP A 34 -8.40 14.98 18.57
C ASP A 34 -7.90 15.04 20.02
N TYR A 35 -7.08 16.05 20.32
CA TYR A 35 -6.44 16.20 21.62
C TYR A 35 -7.44 16.48 22.76
N GLU A 36 -8.58 17.13 22.49
CA GLU A 36 -9.62 17.36 23.50
C GLU A 36 -10.33 16.05 23.87
N ILE A 37 -10.56 15.20 22.85
CA ILE A 37 -11.12 13.87 23.07
C ILE A 37 -10.14 13.00 23.84
N ILE A 38 -8.85 13.01 23.48
CA ILE A 38 -7.81 12.26 24.20
C ILE A 38 -7.74 12.73 25.66
N GLN A 39 -7.70 14.05 25.92
CA GLN A 39 -7.71 14.59 27.28
C GLN A 39 -8.88 14.07 28.11
N ARG A 40 -10.10 14.12 27.56
CA ARG A 40 -11.31 13.65 28.24
C ARG A 40 -11.26 12.15 28.51
N GLU A 41 -10.79 11.36 27.55
CA GLU A 41 -10.65 9.91 27.68
C GLU A 41 -9.55 9.52 28.68
N MET A 42 -8.44 10.28 28.75
CA MET A 42 -7.39 10.11 29.75
C MET A 42 -7.91 10.28 31.17
N ASN A 43 -8.72 11.31 31.40
CA ASN A 43 -9.35 11.54 32.69
C ASN A 43 -10.38 10.43 32.99
N LYS A 44 -11.31 10.18 32.07
CA LYS A 44 -12.41 9.23 32.27
C LYS A 44 -11.95 7.78 32.46
N LYS A 45 -11.00 7.29 31.66
CA LYS A 45 -10.58 5.87 31.67
C LYS A 45 -9.45 5.60 32.64
N TYR A 46 -8.55 6.56 32.83
CA TYR A 46 -7.31 6.34 33.58
C TYR A 46 -7.17 7.23 34.82
N GLY A 47 -8.12 8.14 35.08
CA GLY A 47 -8.04 9.09 36.21
C GLY A 47 -6.92 10.12 36.07
N MET A 48 -6.35 10.26 34.87
CA MET A 48 -5.15 11.07 34.63
C MET A 48 -5.53 12.44 34.05
N SER A 49 -5.14 13.52 34.73
CA SER A 49 -5.31 14.89 34.24
C SER A 49 -4.13 15.27 33.35
N VAL A 50 -4.36 15.32 32.04
CA VAL A 50 -3.37 15.73 31.04
C VAL A 50 -3.96 16.85 30.19
N SER A 51 -3.24 17.96 30.03
CA SER A 51 -3.65 19.07 29.16
C SER A 51 -3.42 18.76 27.68
N THR A 52 -4.17 19.39 26.78
CA THR A 52 -3.94 19.33 25.33
C THR A 52 -2.53 19.81 24.94
N LYS A 53 -1.96 20.76 25.70
CA LYS A 53 -0.58 21.21 25.54
C LYS A 53 0.44 20.10 25.85
N GLN A 54 0.24 19.36 26.95
CA GLN A 54 1.08 18.19 27.28
C GLN A 54 0.95 17.08 26.22
N ILE A 55 -0.28 16.78 25.76
CA ILE A 55 -0.51 15.81 24.67
C ILE A 55 0.25 16.23 23.41
N SER A 56 0.17 17.51 23.03
CA SER A 56 0.89 18.04 21.87
C SER A 56 2.42 17.89 21.99
N VAL A 57 2.98 18.16 23.17
CA VAL A 57 4.41 17.98 23.46
C VAL A 57 4.83 16.51 23.39
N ILE A 58 4.00 15.60 23.88
CA ILE A 58 4.27 14.15 23.78
C ILE A 58 4.22 13.72 22.32
N MET A 59 3.17 14.11 21.59
CA MET A 59 3.00 13.75 20.19
C MET A 59 4.00 14.43 19.26
N SER A 60 4.68 15.50 19.67
CA SER A 60 5.73 16.13 18.85
C SER A 60 7.03 15.32 18.86
N LYS A 61 7.26 14.48 19.88
CA LYS A 61 8.41 13.55 19.93
C LYS A 61 8.39 12.50 18.82
N LEU A 62 7.23 12.24 18.22
CA LEU A 62 7.14 11.36 17.04
C LEU A 62 7.77 11.97 15.78
N MET A 63 7.84 13.31 15.67
CA MET A 63 8.33 13.98 14.46
C MET A 63 9.77 13.58 14.07
N PRO A 64 10.78 13.61 14.97
CA PRO A 64 12.13 13.18 14.63
C PRO A 64 12.20 11.69 14.25
N VAL A 65 11.48 10.82 14.96
CA VAL A 65 11.41 9.38 14.67
C VAL A 65 10.82 9.13 13.29
N MET A 66 9.72 9.81 12.96
CA MET A 66 9.09 9.75 11.65
C MET A 66 10.04 10.25 10.55
N HIS A 67 10.77 11.33 10.81
CA HIS A 67 11.73 11.86 9.85
C HIS A 67 12.86 10.85 9.58
N GLN A 68 13.43 10.25 10.63
CA GLN A 68 14.41 9.17 10.50
C GLN A 68 13.86 7.99 9.71
N TRP A 69 12.62 7.58 9.98
CA TRP A 69 11.93 6.53 9.21
C TRP A 69 11.75 6.91 7.74
N GLN A 70 11.42 8.17 7.43
CA GLN A 70 11.27 8.65 6.04
C GLN A 70 12.59 8.63 5.27
N ILE A 71 13.71 8.96 5.91
CA ILE A 71 15.03 9.03 5.26
C ILE A 71 15.86 7.75 5.39
N ARG A 72 15.32 6.71 6.03
CA ARG A 72 16.06 5.47 6.31
C ARG A 72 16.59 4.83 5.01
N PRO A 73 17.75 4.15 5.07
CA PRO A 73 18.23 3.37 3.94
C PRO A 73 17.25 2.24 3.62
N LEU A 74 17.07 1.96 2.33
CA LEU A 74 16.22 0.91 1.79
C LEU A 74 17.08 -0.20 1.16
N ASN A 75 16.47 -1.36 0.91
CA ASN A 75 17.14 -2.44 0.20
C ASN A 75 17.41 -2.05 -1.26
N GLN A 76 18.42 -2.66 -1.86
CA GLN A 76 18.83 -2.38 -3.24
C GLN A 76 17.76 -2.76 -4.27
N ILE A 77 17.06 -3.87 -4.06
CA ILE A 77 16.12 -4.40 -5.05
C ILE A 77 14.77 -4.75 -4.41
N TYR A 78 13.70 -4.29 -5.06
CA TYR A 78 12.33 -4.64 -4.72
C TYR A 78 11.63 -5.28 -5.94
N PRO A 79 11.33 -6.60 -5.90
CA PRO A 79 10.63 -7.27 -7.00
C PRO A 79 9.26 -6.69 -7.32
N PHE A 80 8.51 -6.32 -6.29
CA PHE A 80 7.17 -5.77 -6.47
C PHE A 80 7.02 -4.49 -5.66
N VAL A 81 6.53 -3.45 -6.32
CA VAL A 81 6.13 -2.18 -5.71
C VAL A 81 4.69 -1.87 -6.10
N TRP A 82 3.91 -1.36 -5.15
CA TRP A 82 2.55 -0.90 -5.36
C TRP A 82 2.40 0.53 -4.88
N LEU A 83 1.66 1.32 -5.66
CA LEU A 83 1.40 2.72 -5.40
C LEU A 83 -0.09 2.91 -5.05
N TYR A 84 -0.37 3.34 -3.83
CA TYR A 84 -1.75 3.51 -3.35
C TYR A 84 -2.03 4.92 -2.87
N GLY A 85 -3.01 5.56 -3.49
CA GLY A 85 -3.55 6.84 -3.05
C GLY A 85 -4.64 6.66 -2.01
N VAL A 86 -4.53 7.38 -0.88
CA VAL A 86 -5.56 7.46 0.15
C VAL A 86 -6.04 8.91 0.23
N SER A 87 -7.35 9.09 0.04
CA SER A 87 -8.00 10.38 0.22
C SER A 87 -8.12 10.74 1.71
N TYR A 88 -7.98 12.01 2.05
CA TYR A 88 -8.29 12.53 3.37
C TYR A 88 -8.88 13.93 3.27
N LYS A 89 -9.54 14.37 4.36
CA LYS A 89 -10.10 15.71 4.48
C LYS A 89 -9.28 16.55 5.43
N THR A 90 -8.90 17.74 5.00
CA THR A 90 -8.28 18.74 5.86
C THR A 90 -9.09 20.05 5.85
N ARG A 91 -8.86 20.89 6.86
CA ARG A 91 -9.53 22.18 7.00
C ARG A 91 -8.54 23.30 6.68
N GLU A 92 -8.77 23.98 5.57
CA GLU A 92 -7.95 25.10 5.10
C GLU A 92 -8.82 26.33 4.92
N ALA A 93 -8.41 27.49 5.46
CA ALA A 93 -9.14 28.75 5.34
C ALA A 93 -10.67 28.63 5.59
N ARG A 94 -11.05 27.83 6.61
CA ARG A 94 -12.44 27.50 6.99
C ARG A 94 -13.24 26.66 5.98
N ARG A 95 -12.63 26.16 4.91
CA ARG A 95 -13.23 25.21 3.95
C ARG A 95 -12.68 23.81 4.14
N TYR A 96 -13.47 22.82 3.75
CA TYR A 96 -13.04 21.43 3.70
C TYR A 96 -12.44 21.14 2.33
N VAL A 97 -11.20 20.63 2.32
CA VAL A 97 -10.48 20.27 1.11
C VAL A 97 -10.21 18.77 1.15
N ASN A 98 -10.59 18.07 0.09
CA ASN A 98 -10.19 16.68 -0.13
C ASN A 98 -8.79 16.69 -0.74
N LYS A 99 -7.85 16.03 -0.09
CA LYS A 99 -6.47 15.83 -0.56
C LYS A 99 -6.14 14.35 -0.61
N MET A 100 -4.99 14.01 -1.20
CA MET A 100 -4.50 12.64 -1.26
C MET A 100 -3.07 12.55 -0.74
N PHE A 101 -2.75 11.40 -0.15
CA PHE A 101 -1.38 10.97 0.03
C PHE A 101 -1.19 9.60 -0.63
N TYR A 102 0.04 9.31 -1.01
CA TYR A 102 0.42 8.09 -1.71
C TYR A 102 1.38 7.29 -0.85
N CYS A 103 1.05 6.03 -0.62
CA CYS A 103 1.93 5.05 0.00
C CYS A 103 2.63 4.24 -1.08
N VAL A 104 3.95 4.07 -0.91
CA VAL A 104 4.75 3.12 -1.69
C VAL A 104 4.92 1.87 -0.84
N LEU A 105 4.21 0.80 -1.19
CA LEU A 105 4.34 -0.50 -0.54
C LEU A 105 5.19 -1.42 -1.42
N ALA A 106 6.03 -2.26 -0.83
CA ALA A 106 6.85 -3.19 -1.58
C ALA A 106 6.96 -4.57 -0.91
N LEU A 107 7.40 -5.55 -1.70
CA LEU A 107 7.97 -6.81 -1.22
C LEU A 107 9.47 -6.80 -1.46
N ASP A 108 10.25 -7.12 -0.45
CA ASP A 108 11.69 -7.33 -0.58
C ASP A 108 12.01 -8.74 -1.15
N LEU A 109 13.29 -9.01 -1.38
CA LEU A 109 13.76 -10.32 -1.85
C LEU A 109 13.49 -11.48 -0.87
N LYS A 110 13.16 -11.20 0.39
CA LYS A 110 12.77 -12.20 1.40
C LYS A 110 11.25 -12.40 1.45
N GLY A 111 10.48 -11.70 0.60
CA GLY A 111 9.03 -11.73 0.59
C GLY A 111 8.42 -11.04 1.81
N LYS A 112 9.17 -10.15 2.46
CA LYS A 112 8.70 -9.32 3.56
C LYS A 112 8.12 -8.04 2.98
N LYS A 113 6.98 -7.61 3.54
CA LYS A 113 6.36 -6.34 3.19
C LYS A 113 7.05 -5.19 3.89
N GLU A 114 7.10 -4.08 3.19
CA GLU A 114 7.60 -2.84 3.72
C GLU A 114 6.91 -1.65 3.05
N VAL A 115 6.54 -0.64 3.83
CA VAL A 115 6.14 0.67 3.30
C VAL A 115 7.38 1.52 3.10
N LEU A 116 7.80 1.72 1.86
CA LEU A 116 9.01 2.46 1.51
C LEU A 116 8.86 3.96 1.77
N GLY A 117 7.65 4.51 1.66
CA GLY A 117 7.42 5.94 1.88
C GLY A 117 5.95 6.35 1.81
N VAL A 118 5.69 7.58 2.29
CA VAL A 118 4.38 8.25 2.24
C VAL A 118 4.59 9.67 1.73
N TYR A 119 3.86 10.04 0.67
CA TYR A 119 4.07 11.30 -0.05
C TYR A 119 2.73 12.02 -0.27
N PHE A 120 2.68 13.32 0.03
CA PHE A 120 1.48 14.13 -0.21
C PHE A 120 1.51 14.74 -1.60
N SER A 121 0.36 14.75 -2.26
CA SER A 121 0.18 15.52 -3.48
C SER A 121 -1.29 15.85 -3.69
N GLU A 122 -1.56 17.10 -4.08
CA GLU A 122 -2.90 17.53 -4.50
C GLU A 122 -3.19 17.12 -5.96
N LYS A 123 -2.15 17.07 -6.79
CA LYS A 123 -2.22 16.70 -8.21
C LYS A 123 -1.01 15.83 -8.56
N PRO A 124 -1.12 14.50 -8.47
CA PRO A 124 -0.05 13.62 -8.91
C PRO A 124 0.16 13.81 -10.41
N GLN A 125 1.34 14.27 -10.80
CA GLN A 125 1.77 14.39 -12.18
C GLN A 125 3.15 13.73 -12.32
N MET A 126 3.67 13.65 -13.53
CA MET A 126 4.99 13.09 -13.81
C MET A 126 6.09 13.62 -12.87
N THR A 127 6.12 14.92 -12.60
CA THR A 127 7.14 15.55 -11.74
C THR A 127 7.07 15.05 -10.29
N PHE A 128 5.85 14.84 -9.78
CA PHE A 128 5.63 14.25 -8.46
C PHE A 128 6.11 12.80 -8.42
N TRP A 129 5.74 11.98 -9.40
CA TRP A 129 6.17 10.58 -9.40
C TRP A 129 7.67 10.43 -9.57
N ARG A 130 8.28 11.26 -10.43
CA ARG A 130 9.74 11.32 -10.58
C ARG A 130 10.42 11.67 -9.26
N SER A 131 9.89 12.61 -8.47
CA SER A 131 10.47 12.96 -7.18
C SER A 131 10.33 11.81 -6.17
N VAL A 132 9.20 11.13 -6.13
CA VAL A 132 8.98 9.92 -5.31
C VAL A 132 10.01 8.84 -5.65
N PHE A 133 10.18 8.50 -6.93
CA PHE A 133 11.13 7.46 -7.33
C PHE A 133 12.59 7.88 -7.13
N SER A 134 12.91 9.17 -7.33
CA SER A 134 14.24 9.71 -7.07
C SER A 134 14.59 9.68 -5.58
N ASP A 135 13.61 9.94 -4.71
CA ASP A 135 13.77 9.78 -3.26
C ASP A 135 14.11 8.32 -2.90
N LEU A 136 13.35 7.35 -3.41
CA LEU A 136 13.66 5.92 -3.22
C LEU A 136 15.08 5.58 -3.67
N LYS A 137 15.50 6.12 -4.83
CA LYS A 137 16.84 5.89 -5.38
C LYS A 137 17.92 6.47 -4.47
N SER A 138 17.71 7.69 -3.98
CA SER A 138 18.63 8.35 -3.04
C SER A 138 18.79 7.60 -1.71
N ARG A 139 17.77 6.81 -1.33
CA ARG A 139 17.78 5.97 -0.13
C ARG A 139 18.34 4.55 -0.37
N GLY A 140 18.83 4.27 -1.58
CA GLY A 140 19.56 3.03 -1.88
C GLY A 140 18.82 2.03 -2.77
N VAL A 141 17.61 2.33 -3.24
CA VAL A 141 16.92 1.48 -4.21
C VAL A 141 17.61 1.60 -5.57
N GLU A 142 18.26 0.53 -5.99
CA GLU A 142 18.95 0.45 -7.28
C GLU A 142 18.00 -0.04 -8.37
N ASP A 143 17.11 -0.98 -8.03
CA ASP A 143 16.23 -1.60 -9.01
C ASP A 143 14.83 -1.98 -8.50
N ILE A 144 13.86 -1.89 -9.40
CA ILE A 144 12.47 -2.30 -9.18
C ILE A 144 12.03 -3.14 -10.38
N LEU A 145 11.60 -4.39 -10.16
CA LEU A 145 11.23 -5.26 -11.27
C LEU A 145 9.85 -4.93 -11.81
N ILE A 146 8.83 -4.94 -10.93
CA ILE A 146 7.43 -4.74 -11.31
C ILE A 146 6.79 -3.66 -10.43
N VAL A 147 6.20 -2.66 -11.07
CA VAL A 147 5.40 -1.61 -10.43
C VAL A 147 3.94 -1.82 -10.78
N ASN A 148 3.11 -1.98 -9.76
CA ASN A 148 1.67 -2.09 -9.88
C ASN A 148 1.03 -0.77 -9.50
N GLN A 149 0.17 -0.27 -10.40
CA GLN A 149 -0.53 1.00 -10.20
C GLN A 149 -1.94 0.93 -10.75
N ASN A 150 -2.80 1.82 -10.24
CA ASN A 150 -4.21 1.87 -10.58
C ASN A 150 -4.51 2.90 -11.70
N GLY A 151 -3.64 2.99 -12.71
CA GLY A 151 -3.84 3.85 -13.89
C GLY A 151 -3.84 5.36 -13.59
N SER A 152 -3.03 5.83 -12.63
CA SER A 152 -2.92 7.27 -12.36
C SER A 152 -2.00 7.94 -13.39
N GLU A 153 -2.39 9.14 -13.83
CA GLU A 153 -1.61 9.93 -14.78
C GLU A 153 -0.18 10.23 -14.28
N GLY A 154 0.80 10.18 -15.19
CA GLY A 154 2.19 10.57 -14.90
C GLY A 154 3.04 9.51 -14.20
N ILE A 155 2.48 8.37 -13.75
CA ILE A 155 3.28 7.31 -13.09
C ILE A 155 4.26 6.69 -14.07
N SER A 156 3.80 6.35 -15.28
CA SER A 156 4.62 5.70 -16.32
C SER A 156 5.86 6.52 -16.65
N GLU A 157 5.67 7.81 -16.90
CA GLU A 157 6.73 8.74 -17.22
C GLU A 157 7.66 8.96 -16.02
N GLY A 158 7.10 9.01 -14.82
CA GLY A 158 7.85 9.15 -13.57
C GLY A 158 8.78 7.96 -13.30
N ILE A 159 8.28 6.71 -13.44
CA ILE A 159 9.07 5.50 -13.21
C ILE A 159 10.13 5.33 -14.29
N ASN A 160 9.77 5.50 -15.57
CA ASN A 160 10.68 5.34 -16.69
C ASN A 160 11.85 6.32 -16.64
N ALA A 161 11.66 7.50 -16.04
CA ALA A 161 12.73 8.48 -15.84
C ALA A 161 13.78 8.09 -14.79
N VAL A 162 13.46 7.16 -13.87
CA VAL A 162 14.34 6.79 -12.74
C VAL A 162 14.77 5.32 -12.78
N TYR A 163 13.84 4.43 -13.12
CA TYR A 163 14.00 2.98 -13.26
C TYR A 163 13.45 2.51 -14.62
N PRO A 164 14.16 2.79 -15.73
CA PRO A 164 13.69 2.49 -17.09
C PRO A 164 13.50 1.00 -17.40
N GLN A 165 14.08 0.12 -16.57
CA GLN A 165 13.95 -1.34 -16.72
C GLN A 165 12.73 -1.90 -15.95
N SER A 166 12.07 -1.09 -15.12
CA SER A 166 10.87 -1.53 -14.41
C SER A 166 9.74 -1.81 -15.39
N LYS A 167 9.02 -2.89 -15.13
CA LYS A 167 7.81 -3.29 -15.85
C LYS A 167 6.58 -2.80 -15.11
N MET A 168 5.55 -2.44 -15.85
CA MET A 168 4.33 -1.84 -15.29
C MET A 168 3.09 -2.42 -15.97
N PRO A 169 2.82 -3.73 -15.74
CA PRO A 169 1.64 -4.38 -16.32
C PRO A 169 0.37 -3.70 -15.83
N LEU A 170 -0.66 -3.69 -16.67
CA LEU A 170 -1.96 -3.14 -16.28
C LEU A 170 -2.56 -3.97 -15.13
N CYS A 171 -3.02 -3.28 -14.09
CA CYS A 171 -3.59 -3.91 -12.90
C CYS A 171 -4.92 -4.62 -13.23
N ILE A 172 -4.89 -5.94 -13.32
CA ILE A 172 -6.09 -6.77 -13.57
C ILE A 172 -7.12 -6.64 -12.44
N MET A 173 -6.67 -6.33 -11.22
CA MET A 173 -7.56 -6.14 -10.07
C MET A 173 -8.51 -4.97 -10.26
N ASP A 174 -8.08 -3.87 -10.86
CA ASP A 174 -8.99 -2.74 -11.09
C ASP A 174 -10.09 -3.12 -12.08
N GLN A 175 -9.74 -3.90 -13.09
CA GLN A 175 -10.70 -4.42 -14.03
C GLN A 175 -11.69 -5.39 -13.37
N LEU A 176 -11.22 -6.25 -12.46
CA LEU A 176 -12.09 -7.10 -11.63
C LEU A 176 -13.01 -6.28 -10.73
N HIS A 177 -12.50 -5.25 -10.05
CA HIS A 177 -13.31 -4.37 -9.20
C HIS A 177 -14.40 -3.65 -9.99
N ILE A 178 -14.07 -3.12 -11.17
CA ILE A 178 -15.04 -2.48 -12.08
C ILE A 178 -16.10 -3.51 -12.52
N SER A 179 -15.68 -4.72 -12.86
CA SER A 179 -16.59 -5.79 -13.28
C SER A 179 -17.55 -6.16 -12.15
N LEU A 180 -17.02 -6.52 -10.97
CA LEU A 180 -17.82 -6.94 -9.83
C LEU A 180 -18.76 -5.85 -9.32
N LYS A 181 -18.36 -4.58 -9.41
CA LYS A 181 -19.24 -3.46 -9.05
C LYS A 181 -20.52 -3.42 -9.91
N ASN A 182 -20.40 -3.79 -11.18
CA ASN A 182 -21.47 -3.73 -12.17
C ASN A 182 -22.19 -5.08 -12.41
N ILE A 183 -21.71 -6.17 -11.79
CA ILE A 183 -22.38 -7.48 -11.78
C ILE A 183 -23.28 -7.61 -10.55
N ALA A 184 -24.48 -8.15 -10.77
CA ALA A 184 -25.43 -8.46 -9.71
C ALA A 184 -24.80 -9.40 -8.66
N ILE A 185 -25.03 -9.13 -7.38
CA ILE A 185 -24.39 -9.84 -6.25
C ILE A 185 -24.54 -11.37 -6.39
N ALA A 186 -25.73 -11.84 -6.79
CA ALA A 186 -26.02 -13.26 -6.97
C ALA A 186 -25.16 -13.97 -8.03
N GLN A 187 -24.63 -13.23 -9.02
CA GLN A 187 -23.85 -13.78 -10.12
C GLN A 187 -22.34 -13.55 -9.96
N ARG A 188 -21.90 -12.72 -9.00
CA ARG A 188 -20.47 -12.40 -8.78
C ARG A 188 -19.63 -13.64 -8.54
N GLN A 189 -20.15 -14.63 -7.81
CA GLN A 189 -19.42 -15.85 -7.51
C GLN A 189 -19.16 -16.66 -8.79
N SER A 190 -20.19 -16.88 -9.61
CA SER A 190 -20.06 -17.59 -10.88
C SER A 190 -19.07 -16.89 -11.82
N PHE A 191 -19.21 -15.56 -11.97
CA PHE A 191 -18.29 -14.78 -12.80
C PHE A 191 -16.84 -14.92 -12.34
N MET A 192 -16.60 -14.87 -11.02
CA MET A 192 -15.26 -15.06 -10.48
C MET A 192 -14.72 -16.48 -10.67
N ILE A 193 -15.56 -17.51 -10.71
CA ILE A 193 -15.12 -18.88 -11.00
C ILE A 193 -14.54 -18.94 -12.41
N ASP A 194 -15.28 -18.45 -13.41
CA ASP A 194 -14.86 -18.50 -14.81
C ASP A 194 -13.62 -17.63 -15.04
N VAL A 195 -13.60 -16.41 -14.50
CA VAL A 195 -12.45 -15.50 -14.61
C VAL A 195 -11.23 -16.05 -13.88
N ASN A 196 -11.38 -16.74 -12.75
CA ASN A 196 -10.25 -17.36 -12.06
C ASN A 196 -9.63 -18.50 -12.86
N GLN A 197 -10.39 -19.21 -13.70
CA GLN A 197 -9.81 -20.22 -14.61
C GLN A 197 -8.82 -19.56 -15.57
N MET A 198 -9.21 -18.42 -16.16
CA MET A 198 -8.33 -17.61 -17.01
C MET A 198 -7.12 -17.08 -16.22
N LEU A 199 -7.32 -16.53 -15.02
CA LEU A 199 -6.23 -15.97 -14.22
C LEU A 199 -5.21 -17.03 -13.77
N CYS A 200 -5.67 -18.26 -13.54
CA CYS A 200 -4.85 -19.38 -13.07
C CYS A 200 -4.31 -20.27 -14.19
N ALA A 201 -4.72 -20.04 -15.45
CA ALA A 201 -4.26 -20.83 -16.59
C ALA A 201 -2.73 -20.71 -16.74
N PRO A 202 -2.00 -21.83 -16.90
CA PRO A 202 -0.54 -21.88 -16.92
C PRO A 202 0.08 -21.39 -18.24
N SER A 203 -0.65 -21.47 -19.36
CA SER A 203 -0.16 -21.14 -20.71
C SER A 203 -1.02 -20.09 -21.41
N ARG A 204 -0.46 -19.44 -22.43
CA ARG A 204 -1.19 -18.42 -23.21
C ARG A 204 -2.41 -19.00 -23.94
N SER A 205 -2.26 -20.19 -24.52
CA SER A 205 -3.38 -20.90 -25.18
C SER A 205 -4.53 -21.14 -24.21
N GLU A 206 -4.23 -21.62 -23.00
CA GLU A 206 -5.25 -21.89 -21.98
C GLU A 206 -5.90 -20.61 -21.44
N ILE A 207 -5.15 -19.50 -21.38
CA ILE A 207 -5.69 -18.18 -21.03
C ILE A 207 -6.69 -17.72 -22.10
N ASP A 208 -6.33 -17.82 -23.38
CA ASP A 208 -7.18 -17.38 -24.49
C ASP A 208 -8.43 -18.26 -24.62
N GLU A 209 -8.31 -19.57 -24.41
CA GLU A 209 -9.45 -20.50 -24.34
C GLU A 209 -10.40 -20.16 -23.18
N ALA A 210 -9.86 -19.95 -21.98
CA ALA A 210 -10.66 -19.59 -20.82
C ALA A 210 -11.31 -18.21 -20.98
N TRP A 211 -10.62 -17.25 -21.62
CA TRP A 211 -11.20 -15.96 -21.96
C TRP A 211 -12.38 -16.10 -22.93
N GLY A 212 -12.25 -16.94 -23.96
CA GLY A 212 -13.35 -17.22 -24.89
C GLY A 212 -14.61 -17.76 -24.20
N ILE A 213 -14.45 -18.61 -23.19
CA ILE A 213 -15.56 -19.11 -22.36
C ILE A 213 -16.22 -17.96 -21.59
N VAL A 214 -15.41 -17.09 -20.96
CA VAL A 214 -15.91 -15.91 -20.23
C VAL A 214 -16.67 -14.98 -21.16
N GLU A 215 -16.14 -14.70 -22.35
CA GLU A 215 -16.83 -13.88 -23.33
C GLU A 215 -18.19 -14.48 -23.71
N GLN A 216 -18.21 -15.76 -24.10
CA GLN A 216 -19.43 -16.41 -24.54
C GLN A 216 -20.51 -16.45 -23.45
N GLN A 217 -20.14 -16.73 -22.21
CA GLN A 217 -21.12 -16.86 -21.11
C GLN A 217 -21.66 -15.51 -20.63
N TRP A 218 -20.82 -14.48 -20.62
CA TRP A 218 -21.13 -13.23 -19.93
C TRP A 218 -21.41 -12.06 -20.88
N GLU A 219 -21.18 -12.19 -22.19
CA GLU A 219 -21.46 -11.13 -23.17
C GLU A 219 -22.96 -10.82 -23.29
N GLU A 220 -23.82 -11.83 -23.30
CA GLU A 220 -25.27 -11.61 -23.39
C GLU A 220 -25.84 -10.95 -22.11
N ILE A 221 -25.27 -11.31 -20.95
CA ILE A 221 -25.74 -10.84 -19.63
C ILE A 221 -25.16 -9.45 -19.30
N TYR A 222 -23.87 -9.25 -19.58
CA TYR A 222 -23.09 -8.06 -19.22
C TYR A 222 -22.19 -7.58 -20.38
N PRO A 223 -22.77 -7.16 -21.52
CA PRO A 223 -22.00 -6.79 -22.72
C PRO A 223 -21.03 -5.63 -22.47
N SER A 224 -21.41 -4.68 -21.61
CA SER A 224 -20.55 -3.54 -21.26
C SER A 224 -19.29 -3.94 -20.48
N ILE A 225 -19.36 -5.01 -19.68
CA ILE A 225 -18.23 -5.53 -18.91
C ILE A 225 -17.27 -6.24 -19.87
N ILE A 226 -17.77 -7.16 -20.70
CA ILE A 226 -16.93 -7.87 -21.68
C ILE A 226 -16.27 -6.89 -22.65
N GLN A 227 -17.01 -5.88 -23.14
CA GLN A 227 -16.46 -4.83 -23.99
C GLN A 227 -15.34 -4.04 -23.31
N SER A 228 -15.44 -3.81 -21.99
CA SER A 228 -14.40 -3.14 -21.20
C SER A 228 -13.12 -3.99 -21.11
N TRP A 229 -13.24 -5.30 -20.94
CA TRP A 229 -12.10 -6.23 -20.98
C TRP A 229 -11.46 -6.27 -22.37
N ARG A 230 -12.24 -6.46 -23.44
CA ARG A 230 -11.75 -6.47 -24.83
C ARG A 230 -10.90 -5.25 -25.17
N ARG A 231 -11.36 -4.05 -24.78
CA ARG A 231 -10.64 -2.79 -25.04
C ARG A 231 -9.28 -2.71 -24.35
N LYS A 232 -9.11 -3.40 -23.23
CA LYS A 232 -7.89 -3.41 -22.42
C LYS A 232 -7.08 -4.70 -22.60
N TRP A 233 -7.55 -5.66 -23.38
CA TRP A 233 -6.95 -6.99 -23.48
C TRP A 233 -5.48 -6.93 -23.89
N SER A 234 -5.17 -6.11 -24.92
CA SER A 234 -3.79 -5.88 -25.35
C SER A 234 -2.88 -5.30 -24.25
N GLN A 235 -3.45 -4.56 -23.30
CA GLN A 235 -2.70 -4.00 -22.15
C GLN A 235 -2.48 -5.03 -21.03
N PHE A 236 -3.25 -6.12 -21.02
CA PHE A 236 -3.06 -7.25 -20.10
C PHE A 236 -2.10 -8.30 -20.63
N GLU A 237 -1.65 -8.22 -21.88
CA GLU A 237 -0.72 -9.21 -22.44
C GLU A 237 0.55 -9.31 -21.62
N GLU A 238 1.14 -8.17 -21.24
CA GLU A 238 2.32 -8.13 -20.38
C GLU A 238 2.06 -8.83 -19.03
N TYR A 239 0.84 -8.73 -18.48
CA TYR A 239 0.48 -9.47 -17.27
C TYR A 239 0.44 -10.98 -17.51
N PHE A 240 -0.13 -11.42 -18.62
CA PHE A 240 -0.28 -12.83 -18.98
C PHE A 240 1.01 -13.50 -19.46
N ASP A 241 1.98 -12.71 -19.93
CA ASP A 241 3.31 -13.18 -20.30
C ASP A 241 4.15 -13.58 -19.08
N TYR A 242 3.77 -13.13 -17.87
CA TYR A 242 4.41 -13.60 -16.65
C TYR A 242 4.02 -15.05 -16.33
N PRO A 243 5.00 -15.87 -15.90
CA PRO A 243 4.75 -17.17 -15.30
C PRO A 243 3.68 -17.11 -14.21
N LEU A 244 2.88 -18.17 -14.08
CA LEU A 244 1.77 -18.24 -13.12
C LEU A 244 2.18 -17.84 -11.70
N ARG A 245 3.38 -18.24 -11.24
CA ARG A 245 3.90 -17.88 -9.91
C ARG A 245 4.17 -16.38 -9.76
N ILE A 246 4.67 -15.71 -10.80
CA ILE A 246 4.85 -14.24 -10.80
C ILE A 246 3.49 -13.56 -10.84
N ARG A 247 2.56 -14.02 -11.69
CA ARG A 247 1.17 -13.54 -11.70
C ARG A 247 0.51 -13.68 -10.33
N GLN A 248 0.71 -14.80 -9.64
CA GLN A 248 0.27 -14.97 -8.25
C GLN A 248 0.94 -13.97 -7.32
N GLY A 249 2.23 -13.65 -7.49
CA GLY A 249 2.90 -12.58 -6.75
C GLY A 249 2.27 -11.21 -6.97
N ILE A 250 1.92 -10.88 -8.21
CA ILE A 250 1.20 -9.65 -8.59
C ILE A 250 -0.23 -9.66 -8.01
N TYR A 251 -0.92 -10.79 -8.13
CA TYR A 251 -2.32 -11.03 -7.78
C TYR A 251 -2.58 -11.36 -6.31
N ASN A 252 -1.55 -11.67 -5.50
CA ASN A 252 -1.69 -11.97 -4.06
C ASN A 252 -1.95 -10.69 -3.24
N THR A 253 -3.00 -9.98 -3.67
CA THR A 253 -3.49 -8.69 -3.23
C THR A 253 -4.39 -8.80 -2.03
N ASN A 254 -4.88 -9.98 -1.64
CA ASN A 254 -5.59 -10.15 -0.35
C ASN A 254 -4.81 -9.53 0.82
N MET A 255 -3.49 -9.58 0.70
CA MET A 255 -2.55 -9.10 1.68
C MET A 255 -2.29 -7.59 1.62
N ILE A 256 -2.34 -7.02 0.41
CA ILE A 256 -2.06 -5.61 0.10
C ILE A 256 -3.34 -4.77 0.16
N GLU A 257 -4.43 -5.28 -0.39
CA GLU A 257 -5.77 -4.78 -0.14
C GLU A 257 -6.09 -4.78 1.35
N SER A 258 -5.63 -5.78 2.13
CA SER A 258 -5.80 -5.73 3.59
C SER A 258 -5.06 -4.54 4.19
N PHE A 259 -3.83 -4.27 3.76
CA PHE A 259 -3.07 -3.09 4.19
C PHE A 259 -3.80 -1.80 3.79
N HIS A 260 -4.15 -1.65 2.52
CA HIS A 260 -4.85 -0.47 1.99
C HIS A 260 -6.21 -0.27 2.67
N LYS A 261 -7.04 -1.32 2.81
CA LYS A 261 -8.33 -1.27 3.51
C LYS A 261 -8.15 -0.84 4.97
N LYS A 262 -7.18 -1.40 5.69
CA LYS A 262 -6.90 -1.04 7.09
C LYS A 262 -6.44 0.42 7.21
N LEU A 263 -5.52 0.86 6.35
CA LEU A 263 -5.00 2.22 6.40
C LEU A 263 -6.05 3.24 5.97
N SER A 264 -6.76 2.99 4.87
CA SER A 264 -7.87 3.82 4.41
C SER A 264 -9.00 3.87 5.43
N PHE A 265 -9.31 2.76 6.12
CA PHE A 265 -10.25 2.78 7.23
C PHE A 265 -9.74 3.63 8.40
N LEU A 266 -8.46 3.49 8.78
CA LEU A 266 -7.86 4.28 9.85
C LEU A 266 -7.94 5.78 9.56
N VAL A 267 -7.69 6.20 8.32
CA VAL A 267 -7.75 7.61 7.92
C VAL A 267 -9.20 8.08 7.74
N ASN A 268 -10.02 7.37 6.95
CA ASN A 268 -11.38 7.80 6.60
C ASN A 268 -12.38 7.72 7.75
N SER A 269 -12.12 6.87 8.76
CA SER A 269 -12.90 6.87 10.01
C SER A 269 -12.72 8.17 10.80
N ARG A 270 -11.77 9.03 10.42
CA ARG A 270 -11.57 10.37 10.97
C ARG A 270 -12.10 11.37 9.95
N MET A 271 -13.13 12.13 10.32
CA MET A 271 -13.82 12.99 9.36
C MET A 271 -12.93 14.12 8.83
N ILE A 272 -12.11 14.74 9.67
CA ILE A 272 -11.33 15.95 9.34
C ILE A 272 -10.01 15.96 10.13
N PHE A 273 -8.90 16.24 9.45
CA PHE A 273 -7.59 16.46 10.08
C PHE A 273 -7.26 17.96 10.17
N PRO A 274 -6.72 18.45 11.30
CA PRO A 274 -6.38 19.86 11.47
C PRO A 274 -5.17 20.30 10.63
N ASN A 275 -4.25 19.38 10.33
CA ASN A 275 -3.11 19.59 9.44
C ASN A 275 -2.51 18.24 9.02
N GLU A 276 -1.67 18.27 7.99
CA GLU A 276 -0.97 17.10 7.45
C GLU A 276 0.01 16.46 8.46
N LYS A 277 0.57 17.23 9.41
CA LYS A 277 1.46 16.66 10.45
C LYS A 277 0.73 15.68 11.36
N ASN A 278 -0.48 16.00 11.79
CA ASN A 278 -1.29 15.09 12.61
C ASN A 278 -1.76 13.86 11.82
N LEU A 279 -2.11 14.05 10.54
CA LEU A 279 -2.38 12.92 9.66
C LEU A 279 -1.15 12.01 9.53
N MET A 280 0.04 12.58 9.32
CA MET A 280 1.26 11.80 9.21
C MET A 280 1.61 11.01 10.45
N LYS A 281 1.39 11.57 11.65
CA LYS A 281 1.55 10.81 12.90
C LYS A 281 0.62 9.61 12.93
N LEU A 282 -0.64 9.78 12.53
CA LEU A 282 -1.63 8.69 12.52
C LEU A 282 -1.26 7.62 11.48
N VAL A 283 -0.88 8.05 10.27
CA VAL A 283 -0.46 7.15 9.18
C VAL A 283 0.77 6.37 9.59
N TYR A 284 1.80 7.03 10.13
CA TYR A 284 3.01 6.39 10.63
C TYR A 284 2.71 5.33 11.69
N LEU A 285 1.96 5.68 12.75
CA LEU A 285 1.56 4.73 13.79
C LEU A 285 0.74 3.57 13.24
N GLY A 286 -0.15 3.85 12.28
CA GLY A 286 -0.92 2.84 11.56
C GLY A 286 -0.04 1.86 10.79
N ILE A 287 0.95 2.37 10.04
CA ILE A 287 1.93 1.56 9.30
C ILE A 287 2.71 0.67 10.27
N MET A 288 3.29 1.26 11.33
CA MET A 288 4.06 0.51 12.33
C MET A 288 3.25 -0.62 12.96
N LYS A 289 1.98 -0.36 13.28
CA LYS A 289 1.06 -1.39 13.80
C LYS A 289 0.78 -2.49 12.77
N ILE A 290 0.53 -2.13 11.51
CA ILE A 290 0.22 -3.11 10.46
C ILE A 290 1.46 -3.97 10.15
N GLU A 291 2.63 -3.36 9.98
CA GLU A 291 3.89 -4.08 9.73
C GLU A 291 4.24 -5.05 10.87
N LYS A 292 4.01 -4.64 12.12
CA LYS A 292 4.21 -5.49 13.29
C LYS A 292 3.30 -6.71 13.30
N SER A 293 2.05 -6.56 12.86
CA SER A 293 1.12 -7.68 12.68
C SER A 293 1.42 -8.56 11.45
N SER A 294 2.27 -8.08 10.55
CA SER A 294 2.51 -8.65 9.22
C SER A 294 3.92 -9.27 9.08
N ARG A 295 4.54 -9.69 10.19
CA ARG A 295 5.91 -10.24 10.19
C ARG A 295 6.07 -11.56 9.43
N VAL A 296 4.97 -12.18 8.98
CA VAL A 296 5.02 -13.40 8.17
C VAL A 296 5.29 -13.02 6.72
N SER A 297 6.35 -13.59 6.15
CA SER A 297 6.66 -13.49 4.73
C SER A 297 5.53 -14.05 3.88
N VAL A 298 5.47 -13.67 2.60
CA VAL A 298 4.52 -14.28 1.67
C VAL A 298 4.73 -15.80 1.68
N LYS A 299 3.63 -16.56 1.81
CA LYS A 299 3.67 -18.02 1.71
C LYS A 299 4.17 -18.41 0.32
N GLU A 300 5.03 -19.41 0.25
CA GLU A 300 5.61 -19.89 -1.01
C GLU A 300 6.40 -18.82 -1.79
N TRP A 301 7.09 -17.91 -1.09
CA TRP A 301 7.89 -16.86 -1.73
C TRP A 301 9.06 -17.38 -2.57
N HIS A 302 9.77 -18.42 -2.10
CA HIS A 302 10.95 -18.94 -2.80
C HIS A 302 10.67 -19.41 -4.25
N PRO A 303 9.58 -20.17 -4.52
CA PRO A 303 9.17 -20.44 -5.91
C PRO A 303 8.92 -19.19 -6.75
N VAL A 304 8.32 -18.15 -6.18
CA VAL A 304 8.09 -16.88 -6.89
C VAL A 304 9.44 -16.20 -7.21
N LEU A 305 10.34 -16.12 -6.23
CA LEU A 305 11.67 -15.54 -6.39
C LEU A 305 12.49 -16.28 -7.45
N SER A 306 12.44 -17.62 -7.45
CA SER A 306 13.12 -18.44 -8.46
C SER A 306 12.64 -18.12 -9.88
N GLN A 307 11.34 -17.96 -10.08
CA GLN A 307 10.78 -17.54 -11.37
C GLN A 307 11.15 -16.10 -11.73
N LEU A 308 11.24 -15.20 -10.75
CA LEU A 308 11.70 -13.83 -10.98
C LEU A 308 13.16 -13.79 -11.45
N VAL A 309 14.04 -14.61 -10.88
CA VAL A 309 15.45 -14.71 -11.31
C VAL A 309 15.55 -15.13 -12.77
N LEU A 310 14.75 -16.12 -13.19
CA LEU A 310 14.74 -16.58 -14.58
C LEU A 310 14.12 -15.55 -15.54
N HIS A 311 13.03 -14.89 -15.13
CA HIS A 311 12.33 -13.95 -16.00
C HIS A 311 13.05 -12.59 -16.13
N PHE A 312 13.75 -12.16 -15.08
CA PHE A 312 14.52 -10.91 -15.02
C PHE A 312 16.02 -11.20 -14.96
N GLU A 313 16.52 -11.97 -15.94
CA GLU A 313 17.89 -12.46 -16.00
C GLU A 313 18.93 -11.34 -15.76
N GLY A 314 19.93 -11.60 -14.91
CA GLY A 314 21.01 -10.68 -14.60
C GLY A 314 20.66 -9.54 -13.63
N ARG A 315 19.37 -9.26 -13.38
CA ARG A 315 18.97 -8.13 -12.52
C ARG A 315 19.05 -8.45 -11.04
N LEU A 316 18.87 -9.71 -10.66
CA LEU A 316 18.87 -10.15 -9.26
C LEU A 316 20.21 -10.72 -8.79
N ASP A 317 21.15 -10.98 -9.72
CA ASP A 317 22.35 -11.76 -9.45
C ASP A 317 23.19 -11.13 -8.34
N LYS A 318 23.49 -9.83 -8.43
CA LYS A 318 24.30 -9.11 -7.42
C LYS A 318 23.73 -9.16 -6.00
N ALA A 319 22.41 -9.34 -5.87
CA ALA A 319 21.73 -9.34 -4.58
C ALA A 319 21.51 -10.75 -4.03
N LEU A 320 21.64 -11.80 -4.86
CA LEU A 320 21.33 -13.19 -4.49
C LEU A 320 22.52 -14.15 -4.60
N PHE A 321 23.52 -13.85 -5.42
CA PHE A 321 24.69 -14.69 -5.73
C PHE A 321 25.99 -13.92 -5.52
#